data_AF-A0ABD3ISS9-F1
#
_entry.id   AF-A0ABD3ISS9-F1
#
_cell.length_a   1.000
_cell.length_b   1.000
_cell.length_c   1.000
_cell.angle_alpha   90.00
_cell.angle_beta   90.00
_cell.angle_gamma   90.00
#
_symmetry.space_group_name_H-M   'P 1'
#
loop_
_entity.id
_entity.type
_entity.pdbx_description
1 polymer ?
#
loop_
_entity_poly.entity_id
_entity_poly.type
_entity_poly.pdbx_seq_one_letter_code
_entity_poly.pdbx_strand_id
1 'polypeptide(L)'
;MDSADSRRDEEAPLVVAASAEASPAAAAAPSPRGSHVRDVHILSCGFLLIFSAYGAAQNLESTVNTTDNLGTISLGILYVSFTFFSLVASLVVRALGPKIAILLGTSGYWLFIAANLKPSWFTMVPASLYLGFGASIIWVGQGTYLTSTARTHAKDLSLHEGTVIGAFNGEFWGTFASHQVVGNLVSLALLSEETDGTSSGTTLLFIVFLCCTTFGTILLCFLRKRDSREERASPEYPASFRSSLASLSKSVINPLFDVRMLLVIPLIAYSGLQQAFVWAEFTKDIVKPALGESGVAGSMVVYGVFDAICSLTAGRLTSGLTSITWIVSGGALLQASAFVWMLVKSRFSLYSD
;
A
#
# COMPACT_ATOMS: atom_id res chain seq x y z
N MET A 1 12.61 -27.27 41.91
CA MET A 1 12.93 -25.89 42.34
C MET A 1 13.65 -25.28 41.16
N ASP A 2 12.88 -25.03 40.10
CA ASP A 2 13.36 -24.70 38.75
C ASP A 2 13.02 -23.23 38.47
N SER A 3 14.04 -22.38 38.54
CA SER A 3 13.96 -21.02 37.98
C SER A 3 15.38 -20.52 37.71
N ALA A 4 15.99 -20.96 36.61
CA ALA A 4 17.25 -20.38 36.15
C ALA A 4 17.49 -20.44 34.63
N ASP A 5 16.50 -20.81 33.81
CA ASP A 5 16.74 -21.06 32.37
C ASP A 5 15.93 -20.17 31.40
N SER A 6 15.41 -19.03 31.86
CA SER A 6 14.61 -18.12 31.01
C SER A 6 15.31 -16.79 30.64
N ARG A 7 16.65 -16.72 30.73
CA ARG A 7 17.42 -15.50 30.41
C ARG A 7 18.64 -15.73 29.52
N ARG A 8 18.56 -16.64 28.55
CA ARG A 8 19.67 -16.87 27.59
C ARG A 8 19.36 -16.66 26.12
N ASP A 9 18.14 -16.24 25.76
CA ASP A 9 17.76 -16.04 24.37
C ASP A 9 17.82 -14.58 23.87
N GLU A 10 18.35 -13.63 24.66
CA GLU A 10 18.31 -12.19 24.31
C GLU A 10 19.64 -11.53 23.91
N GLU A 11 20.77 -12.25 23.88
CA GLU A 11 22.03 -11.67 23.40
C GLU A 11 22.87 -12.69 22.62
N ALA A 12 22.77 -12.67 21.28
CA ALA A 12 23.75 -13.30 20.42
C ALA A 12 24.09 -12.38 19.22
N PRO A 13 25.19 -11.62 19.29
CA PRO A 13 25.76 -10.95 18.13
C PRO A 13 26.66 -11.94 17.39
N LEU A 14 26.27 -12.41 16.20
CA LEU A 14 27.08 -13.35 15.44
C LEU A 14 27.21 -12.92 13.97
N VAL A 15 28.19 -12.04 13.76
CA VAL A 15 28.94 -12.01 12.49
C VAL A 15 29.69 -13.35 12.42
N VAL A 16 29.13 -14.34 11.75
CA VAL A 16 29.85 -15.58 11.46
C VAL A 16 30.70 -15.34 10.22
N ALA A 17 32.00 -15.17 10.44
CA ALA A 17 33.01 -15.24 9.40
C ALA A 17 32.90 -16.60 8.69
N ALA A 18 32.88 -16.55 7.35
CA ALA A 18 32.83 -17.72 6.51
C ALA A 18 34.10 -18.57 6.72
N SER A 19 33.93 -19.79 7.22
CA SER A 19 34.91 -20.87 7.09
C SER A 19 34.23 -22.04 6.37
N ALA A 20 34.80 -22.38 5.23
CA ALA A 20 34.36 -23.39 4.30
C ALA A 20 34.40 -24.80 4.90
N GLU A 21 33.35 -25.59 4.67
CA GLU A 21 33.38 -26.99 4.21
C GLU A 21 31.94 -27.51 4.11
N ALA A 22 31.41 -27.63 2.89
CA ALA A 22 30.10 -28.20 2.61
C ALA A 22 30.25 -29.48 1.77
N SER A 23 29.72 -30.59 2.30
CA SER A 23 29.54 -31.87 1.60
C SER A 23 28.28 -31.83 0.71
N PRO A 24 28.24 -32.50 -0.45
CA PRO A 24 27.26 -32.21 -1.50
C PRO A 24 25.97 -33.02 -1.32
N ALA A 25 24.87 -32.36 -0.96
CA ALA A 25 23.52 -32.93 -1.03
C ALA A 25 22.64 -32.11 -1.98
N ALA A 26 22.25 -32.75 -3.08
CA ALA A 26 21.16 -32.41 -4.01
C ALA A 26 21.07 -30.95 -4.48
N ALA A 27 21.67 -30.67 -5.63
CA ALA A 27 21.50 -29.42 -6.37
C ALA A 27 20.02 -29.21 -6.76
N ALA A 28 19.28 -28.46 -5.95
CA ALA A 28 18.12 -27.72 -6.43
C ALA A 28 18.62 -26.75 -7.51
N ALA A 29 18.03 -26.81 -8.70
CA ALA A 29 18.39 -25.93 -9.81
C ALA A 29 18.40 -24.47 -9.34
N PRO A 30 19.45 -23.68 -9.62
CA PRO A 30 19.53 -22.31 -9.15
C PRO A 30 18.35 -21.51 -9.71
N SER A 31 17.49 -21.02 -8.83
CA SER A 31 16.55 -19.96 -9.18
C SER A 31 17.41 -18.81 -9.74
N PRO A 32 17.09 -18.25 -10.93
CA PRO A 32 17.96 -17.24 -11.52
C PRO A 32 17.99 -16.04 -10.57
N ARG A 33 19.19 -15.71 -10.05
CA ARG A 33 19.47 -14.72 -9.01
C ARG A 33 18.78 -13.36 -9.19
N GLY A 34 18.41 -12.99 -10.42
CA GLY A 34 17.68 -11.75 -10.74
C GLY A 34 16.15 -11.81 -10.66
N SER A 35 15.55 -12.98 -10.41
CA SER A 35 14.10 -13.11 -10.61
C SER A 35 13.24 -12.57 -9.48
N HIS A 36 13.71 -12.57 -8.23
CA HIS A 36 12.93 -12.03 -7.11
C HIS A 36 12.88 -10.51 -7.15
N VAL A 37 14.03 -9.88 -7.42
CA VAL A 37 14.13 -8.42 -7.62
C VAL A 37 13.30 -7.97 -8.82
N ARG A 38 13.34 -8.71 -9.94
CA ARG A 38 12.47 -8.45 -11.09
C ARG A 38 10.99 -8.47 -10.72
N ASP A 39 10.55 -9.43 -9.90
CA ASP A 39 9.15 -9.49 -9.49
C ASP A 39 8.76 -8.27 -8.63
N VAL A 40 9.67 -7.74 -7.81
CA VAL A 40 9.45 -6.49 -7.03
C VAL A 40 9.35 -5.28 -7.96
N HIS A 41 10.21 -5.16 -8.97
CA HIS A 41 10.12 -4.10 -9.97
C HIS A 41 8.79 -4.17 -10.75
N ILE A 42 8.39 -5.36 -11.20
CA ILE A 42 7.11 -5.58 -11.91
C ILE A 42 5.93 -5.18 -11.01
N LEU A 43 5.95 -5.61 -9.75
CA LEU A 43 4.91 -5.27 -8.77
C LEU A 43 4.82 -3.76 -8.56
N SER A 44 5.96 -3.11 -8.33
CA SER A 44 6.05 -1.67 -8.06
C SER A 44 5.59 -0.83 -9.25
N CYS A 45 6.08 -1.13 -10.46
CA CYS A 45 5.66 -0.44 -11.67
C CYS A 45 4.19 -0.70 -12.03
N GLY A 46 3.69 -1.92 -11.82
CA GLY A 46 2.29 -2.26 -12.06
C GLY A 46 1.35 -1.47 -11.15
N PHE A 47 1.69 -1.38 -9.86
CA PHE A 47 0.95 -0.56 -8.90
C PHE A 47 1.06 0.93 -9.22
N LEU A 48 2.24 1.43 -9.57
CA LEU A 48 2.43 2.82 -9.97
C LEU A 48 1.46 3.22 -11.10
N LEU A 49 1.36 2.42 -12.16
CA LEU A 49 0.46 2.70 -13.29
C LEU A 49 -1.02 2.71 -12.87
N ILE A 50 -1.47 1.67 -12.17
CA ILE A 50 -2.85 1.52 -11.73
C ILE A 50 -3.26 2.66 -10.78
N PHE A 51 -2.41 2.97 -9.81
CA PHE A 51 -2.69 3.98 -8.80
C PHE A 51 -2.41 5.40 -9.27
N SER A 52 -1.66 5.60 -10.36
CA SER A 52 -1.60 6.91 -11.04
C SER A 52 -2.96 7.25 -11.65
N ALA A 53 -3.57 6.27 -12.32
CA ALA A 53 -4.92 6.42 -12.88
C ALA A 53 -5.98 6.55 -11.77
N TYR A 54 -6.02 5.61 -10.84
CA TYR A 54 -7.02 5.61 -9.77
C TYR A 54 -6.86 6.79 -8.80
N GLY A 55 -5.64 7.14 -8.39
CA GLY A 55 -5.42 8.26 -7.46
C GLY A 55 -5.92 9.58 -8.04
N ALA A 56 -5.66 9.83 -9.33
CA ALA A 56 -6.16 11.01 -10.01
C ALA A 56 -7.68 10.98 -10.21
N ALA A 57 -8.25 9.85 -10.63
CA ALA A 57 -9.70 9.66 -10.74
C ALA A 57 -10.40 9.89 -9.39
N GLN A 58 -9.86 9.36 -8.30
CA GLN A 58 -10.37 9.54 -6.95
C GLN A 58 -10.39 11.02 -6.54
N ASN A 59 -9.32 11.77 -6.83
CA ASN A 59 -9.24 13.20 -6.49
C ASN A 59 -10.30 14.03 -7.24
N LEU A 60 -10.57 13.68 -8.49
CA LEU A 60 -11.54 14.38 -9.35
C LEU A 60 -12.99 14.00 -9.06
N GLU A 61 -13.24 12.96 -8.27
CA GLU A 61 -14.54 12.28 -8.32
C GLU A 61 -15.69 13.15 -7.79
N SER A 62 -15.41 13.93 -6.75
CA SER A 62 -16.36 14.91 -6.22
C SER A 62 -16.61 16.10 -7.16
N THR A 63 -15.69 16.34 -8.10
CA THR A 63 -15.73 17.50 -9.02
C THR A 63 -16.33 17.14 -10.38
N VAL A 64 -16.09 15.93 -10.87
CA VAL A 64 -16.60 15.45 -12.18
C VAL A 64 -18.01 14.88 -12.07
N ASN A 65 -18.31 14.18 -10.97
CA ASN A 65 -19.58 13.48 -10.77
C ASN A 65 -20.46 14.16 -9.71
N THR A 66 -20.88 15.40 -10.00
CA THR A 66 -21.60 16.27 -9.05
C THR A 66 -23.10 16.02 -8.95
N THR A 67 -23.72 15.46 -9.98
CA THR A 67 -25.17 15.18 -10.01
C THR A 67 -25.56 14.31 -8.81
N ASP A 68 -26.43 14.84 -7.95
CA ASP A 68 -26.90 14.19 -6.70
C ASP A 68 -25.79 13.70 -5.76
N ASN A 69 -24.62 14.35 -5.76
CA ASN A 69 -23.43 13.92 -5.01
C ASN A 69 -22.95 12.49 -5.35
N LEU A 70 -23.21 12.02 -6.57
CA LEU A 70 -22.88 10.67 -7.02
C LEU A 70 -21.42 10.31 -6.74
N GLY A 71 -20.47 11.18 -7.06
CA GLY A 71 -19.04 10.93 -6.85
C GLY A 71 -18.67 10.74 -5.37
N THR A 72 -19.11 11.67 -4.51
CA THR A 72 -18.87 11.60 -3.06
C THR A 72 -19.50 10.36 -2.43
N ILE A 73 -20.75 10.04 -2.80
CA ILE A 73 -21.46 8.87 -2.28
C ILE A 73 -20.80 7.58 -2.77
N SER A 74 -20.37 7.53 -4.03
CA SER A 74 -19.64 6.40 -4.60
C SER A 74 -18.33 6.13 -3.85
N LEU A 75 -17.55 7.18 -3.57
CA LEU A 75 -16.32 7.05 -2.78
C LEU A 75 -16.60 6.60 -1.34
N GLY A 76 -17.69 7.08 -0.73
CA GLY A 76 -18.15 6.61 0.57
C GLY A 76 -18.49 5.11 0.57
N ILE A 77 -19.24 4.65 -0.43
CA ILE A 77 -19.59 3.23 -0.61
C ILE A 77 -18.33 2.37 -0.77
N LEU A 78 -17.36 2.84 -1.57
CA LEU A 78 -16.07 2.17 -1.74
C LEU A 78 -15.36 1.94 -0.41
N TYR A 79 -15.21 2.98 0.42
CA TYR A 79 -14.47 2.86 1.68
C TYR A 79 -15.22 2.05 2.75
N VAL A 80 -16.55 2.14 2.79
CA VAL A 80 -17.38 1.27 3.65
C VAL A 80 -17.24 -0.18 3.22
N SER A 81 -17.31 -0.45 1.91
CA SER A 81 -17.11 -1.78 1.34
C SER A 81 -15.71 -2.32 1.65
N PHE A 82 -14.67 -1.50 1.43
CA PHE A 82 -13.29 -1.86 1.76
C PHE A 82 -13.13 -2.23 3.23
N THR A 83 -13.72 -1.45 4.14
CA THR A 83 -13.70 -1.73 5.58
C THR A 83 -14.29 -3.10 5.89
N PHE A 84 -15.47 -3.41 5.33
CA PHE A 84 -16.14 -4.69 5.56
C PHE A 84 -15.35 -5.87 4.98
N PHE A 85 -14.89 -5.77 3.73
CA PHE A 85 -14.20 -6.87 3.06
C PHE A 85 -12.77 -7.11 3.55
N SER A 86 -12.15 -6.13 4.22
CA SER A 86 -10.84 -6.31 4.87
C SER A 86 -10.83 -7.45 5.89
N LEU A 87 -11.98 -7.76 6.52
CA LEU A 87 -12.13 -8.87 7.46
C LEU A 87 -11.96 -10.24 6.80
N VAL A 88 -12.25 -10.36 5.50
CA VAL A 88 -12.21 -11.63 4.75
C VAL A 88 -11.09 -11.68 3.71
N ALA A 89 -10.43 -10.56 3.41
CA ALA A 89 -9.40 -10.45 2.39
C ALA A 89 -8.25 -11.46 2.58
N SER A 90 -7.82 -11.70 3.82
CA SER A 90 -6.76 -12.66 4.14
C SER A 90 -7.12 -14.09 3.74
N LEU A 91 -8.38 -14.52 3.88
CA LEU A 91 -8.81 -15.82 3.37
C LEU A 91 -8.74 -15.89 1.85
N VAL A 92 -9.24 -14.85 1.18
CA VAL A 92 -9.29 -14.84 -0.29
C VAL A 92 -7.86 -14.94 -0.83
N VAL A 93 -6.91 -14.20 -0.24
CA VAL A 93 -5.50 -14.27 -0.60
C VAL A 93 -4.89 -15.64 -0.31
N ARG A 94 -5.22 -16.26 0.83
CA ARG A 94 -4.74 -17.62 1.16
C ARG A 94 -5.31 -18.69 0.22
N ALA A 95 -6.56 -18.53 -0.22
CA ALA A 95 -7.24 -19.46 -1.11
C ALA A 95 -6.74 -19.34 -2.56
N LEU A 96 -6.66 -18.12 -3.10
CA LEU A 96 -6.28 -17.86 -4.49
C LEU A 96 -4.76 -17.81 -4.71
N GLY A 97 -4.01 -17.53 -3.64
CA GLY A 97 -2.61 -17.15 -3.71
C GLY A 97 -2.42 -15.67 -4.06
N PRO A 98 -1.29 -15.06 -3.66
CA PRO A 98 -1.10 -13.61 -3.71
C PRO A 98 -1.11 -13.05 -5.14
N LYS A 99 -0.58 -13.77 -6.14
CA LYS A 99 -0.61 -13.33 -7.54
C LYS A 99 -2.04 -13.18 -8.06
N ILE A 100 -2.87 -14.21 -7.89
CA ILE A 100 -4.24 -14.21 -8.41
C ILE A 100 -5.10 -13.22 -7.63
N ALA A 101 -4.86 -13.09 -6.33
CA ALA A 101 -5.50 -12.07 -5.50
C ALA A 101 -5.19 -10.65 -5.98
N ILE A 102 -3.92 -10.34 -6.30
CA ILE A 102 -3.56 -9.04 -6.88
C ILE A 102 -4.33 -8.80 -8.18
N LEU A 103 -4.35 -9.77 -9.11
CA LEU A 103 -5.08 -9.63 -10.38
C LEU A 103 -6.60 -9.45 -10.18
N LEU A 104 -7.20 -10.19 -9.24
CA LEU A 104 -8.61 -9.99 -8.85
C LEU A 104 -8.84 -8.60 -8.23
N GLY A 105 -7.87 -8.08 -7.50
CA GLY A 105 -7.91 -6.71 -6.99
C GLY A 105 -7.92 -5.68 -8.11
N THR A 106 -7.04 -5.86 -9.12
CA THR A 106 -6.91 -4.93 -10.26
C THR A 106 -8.18 -4.81 -11.10
N SER A 107 -9.00 -5.86 -11.22
CA SER A 107 -10.28 -5.77 -11.93
C SER A 107 -11.26 -4.81 -11.24
N GLY A 108 -11.18 -4.64 -9.92
CA GLY A 108 -11.96 -3.64 -9.19
C GLY A 108 -11.62 -2.22 -9.64
N TYR A 109 -10.32 -1.90 -9.70
CA TYR A 109 -9.84 -0.58 -10.15
C TYR A 109 -10.21 -0.34 -11.61
N TRP A 110 -10.02 -1.34 -12.47
CA TRP A 110 -10.38 -1.24 -13.88
C TRP A 110 -11.87 -0.94 -14.09
N LEU A 111 -12.76 -1.66 -13.39
CA LEU A 111 -14.21 -1.45 -13.50
C LEU A 111 -14.66 -0.08 -12.99
N PHE A 112 -14.04 0.42 -11.93
CA PHE A 112 -14.34 1.76 -11.41
C PHE A 112 -13.94 2.87 -12.39
N ILE A 113 -12.76 2.75 -13.02
CA ILE A 113 -12.34 3.68 -14.08
C ILE A 113 -13.25 3.56 -15.30
N ALA A 114 -13.66 2.35 -15.68
CA ALA A 114 -14.58 2.14 -16.79
C ALA A 114 -15.99 2.71 -16.51
N ALA A 115 -16.49 2.60 -15.28
CA ALA A 115 -17.79 3.16 -14.89
C ALA A 115 -17.83 4.69 -15.05
N ASN A 116 -16.69 5.34 -14.87
CA ASN A 116 -16.52 6.78 -15.05
C ASN A 116 -16.58 7.25 -16.52
N LEU A 117 -16.53 6.35 -17.52
CA LEU A 117 -16.80 6.71 -18.92
C LEU A 117 -18.28 7.02 -19.17
N LYS A 118 -19.18 6.44 -18.37
CA LYS A 118 -20.62 6.72 -18.37
C LYS A 118 -21.14 6.71 -16.93
N PRO A 119 -20.88 7.78 -16.17
CA PRO A 119 -21.22 7.83 -14.76
C PRO A 119 -22.74 7.88 -14.59
N SER A 120 -23.26 6.95 -13.81
CA SER A 120 -24.66 6.88 -13.41
C SER A 120 -24.76 6.13 -12.09
N TRP A 121 -25.87 6.28 -11.38
CA TRP A 121 -26.14 5.50 -10.16
C TRP A 121 -26.02 3.99 -10.39
N PHE A 122 -26.43 3.49 -11.55
CA PHE A 122 -26.39 2.07 -11.90
C PHE A 122 -24.99 1.56 -12.26
N THR A 123 -24.07 2.43 -12.68
CA THR A 123 -22.69 2.05 -13.01
C THR A 123 -21.76 2.26 -11.82
N MET A 124 -21.85 3.42 -11.17
CA MET A 124 -20.93 3.83 -10.12
C MET A 124 -21.14 3.09 -8.80
N VAL A 125 -22.38 2.84 -8.37
CA VAL A 125 -22.64 2.16 -7.09
C VAL A 125 -22.12 0.72 -7.10
N PRO A 126 -22.44 -0.14 -8.09
CA PRO A 126 -21.89 -1.48 -8.15
C PRO A 126 -20.36 -1.48 -8.33
N ALA A 127 -19.81 -0.57 -9.14
CA ALA A 127 -18.38 -0.45 -9.34
C ALA A 127 -17.64 -0.06 -8.05
N SER A 128 -18.20 0.86 -7.26
CA SER A 128 -17.66 1.28 -5.96
C SER A 128 -17.69 0.14 -4.94
N LEU A 129 -18.81 -0.58 -4.86
CA LEU A 129 -18.95 -1.74 -3.98
C LEU A 129 -17.89 -2.80 -4.33
N TYR A 130 -17.75 -3.12 -5.63
CA TYR A 130 -16.79 -4.11 -6.10
C TYR A 130 -15.34 -3.63 -5.96
N LEU A 131 -15.06 -2.35 -6.16
CA LEU A 131 -13.75 -1.78 -5.92
C LEU A 131 -13.37 -1.87 -4.44
N GLY A 132 -14.28 -1.63 -3.49
CA GLY A 132 -14.00 -1.86 -2.08
C GLY A 132 -13.58 -3.31 -1.78
N PHE A 133 -14.26 -4.29 -2.40
CA PHE A 133 -13.85 -5.70 -2.34
C PHE A 133 -12.45 -5.91 -2.97
N GLY A 134 -12.22 -5.41 -4.19
CA GLY A 134 -10.95 -5.53 -4.90
C GLY A 134 -9.78 -4.87 -4.16
N ALA A 135 -10.00 -3.69 -3.57
CA ALA A 135 -9.02 -2.95 -2.78
C ALA A 135 -8.61 -3.73 -1.53
N SER A 136 -9.56 -4.35 -0.84
CA SER A 136 -9.24 -5.18 0.33
C SER A 136 -8.30 -6.34 -0.03
N ILE A 137 -8.56 -6.98 -1.16
CA ILE A 137 -7.77 -8.14 -1.63
C ILE A 137 -6.42 -7.70 -2.19
N ILE A 138 -6.36 -6.60 -2.96
CA ILE A 138 -5.13 -6.19 -3.62
C ILE A 138 -4.04 -5.86 -2.60
N TRP A 139 -4.39 -5.15 -1.52
CA TRP A 139 -3.43 -4.70 -0.51
C TRP A 139 -2.93 -5.85 0.35
N VAL A 140 -3.82 -6.78 0.75
CA VAL A 140 -3.41 -8.00 1.44
C VAL A 140 -2.57 -8.90 0.52
N GLY A 141 -2.96 -9.01 -0.75
CA GLY A 141 -2.23 -9.76 -1.77
C GLY A 141 -0.84 -9.20 -2.04
N GLN A 142 -0.71 -7.87 -2.15
CA GLN A 142 0.53 -7.14 -2.32
C GLN A 142 1.48 -7.38 -1.13
N GLY A 143 1.01 -7.16 0.10
CA GLY A 143 1.85 -7.35 1.28
C GLY A 143 2.33 -8.79 1.43
N THR A 144 1.45 -9.75 1.15
CA THR A 144 1.78 -11.18 1.14
C THR A 144 2.78 -11.52 0.03
N TYR A 145 2.58 -11.00 -1.19
CA TYR A 145 3.49 -11.23 -2.33
C TYR A 145 4.88 -10.66 -2.05
N LEU A 146 4.96 -9.42 -1.59
CA LEU A 146 6.21 -8.73 -1.35
C LEU A 146 7.01 -9.39 -0.23
N THR A 147 6.35 -9.71 0.89
CA THR A 147 6.99 -10.37 2.04
C THR A 147 7.47 -11.78 1.69
N SER A 148 6.65 -12.57 1.00
CA SER A 148 7.08 -13.90 0.55
C SER A 148 8.23 -13.82 -0.45
N THR A 149 8.22 -12.82 -1.34
CA THR A 149 9.33 -12.55 -2.27
C THR A 149 10.63 -12.23 -1.54
N ALA A 150 10.56 -11.36 -0.54
CA ALA A 150 11.69 -10.98 0.29
C ALA A 150 12.25 -12.18 1.08
N ARG A 151 11.37 -12.98 1.71
CA ARG A 151 11.78 -14.17 2.48
C ARG A 151 12.48 -15.20 1.60
N THR A 152 11.90 -15.54 0.45
CA THR A 152 12.55 -16.48 -0.48
C THR A 152 13.89 -15.94 -0.97
N HIS A 153 13.98 -14.64 -1.31
CA HIS A 153 15.23 -14.02 -1.73
C HIS A 153 16.30 -14.03 -0.62
N ALA A 154 15.89 -13.76 0.63
CA ALA A 154 16.77 -13.81 1.79
C ALA A 154 17.29 -15.25 2.03
N LYS A 155 16.42 -16.25 1.92
CA LYS A 155 16.77 -17.67 2.05
C LYS A 155 17.75 -18.12 0.95
N ASP A 156 17.46 -17.81 -0.30
CA ASP A 156 18.27 -18.19 -1.47
C ASP A 156 19.69 -17.59 -1.43
N LEU A 157 19.84 -16.42 -0.80
CA LEU A 157 21.12 -15.71 -0.67
C LEU A 157 21.71 -15.73 0.75
N SER A 158 21.10 -16.46 1.69
CA SER A 158 21.49 -16.51 3.11
C SER A 158 21.67 -15.11 3.76
N LEU A 159 20.74 -14.20 3.47
CA LEU A 159 20.69 -12.83 4.00
C LEU A 159 19.72 -12.73 5.19
N HIS A 160 19.85 -11.67 5.99
CA HIS A 160 18.91 -11.40 7.08
C HIS A 160 17.52 -11.00 6.53
N GLU A 161 16.48 -11.77 6.88
CA GLU A 161 15.11 -11.58 6.37
C GLU A 161 14.59 -10.15 6.57
N GLY A 162 14.80 -9.57 7.76
CA GLY A 162 14.32 -8.23 8.08
C GLY A 162 14.91 -7.14 7.19
N THR A 163 16.19 -7.29 6.80
CA THR A 163 16.87 -6.35 5.90
C THR A 163 16.28 -6.42 4.49
N VAL A 164 16.05 -7.63 3.98
CA VAL A 164 15.51 -7.82 2.63
C VAL A 164 14.04 -7.39 2.56
N ILE A 165 13.25 -7.72 3.58
CA ILE A 165 11.84 -7.28 3.68
C ILE A 165 11.77 -5.76 3.67
N GLY A 166 12.60 -5.07 4.45
CA GLY A 166 12.64 -3.62 4.43
C GLY A 166 13.10 -3.04 3.11
N ALA A 167 14.16 -3.59 2.50
CA ALA A 167 14.67 -3.09 1.23
C ALA A 167 13.60 -3.19 0.13
N PHE A 168 12.89 -4.32 0.06
CA PHE A 168 11.81 -4.53 -0.92
C PHE A 168 10.59 -3.67 -0.62
N ASN A 169 10.23 -3.47 0.66
CA ASN A 169 9.17 -2.52 1.04
C ASN A 169 9.54 -1.09 0.69
N GLY A 170 10.76 -0.65 0.98
CA GLY A 170 11.23 0.69 0.66
C GLY A 170 11.25 0.96 -0.83
N GLU A 171 11.64 -0.01 -1.65
CA GLU A 171 11.58 0.09 -3.11
C GLU A 171 10.14 0.19 -3.62
N PHE A 172 9.25 -0.69 -3.14
CA PHE A 172 7.84 -0.68 -3.53
C PHE A 172 7.16 0.62 -3.17
N TRP A 173 7.24 1.04 -1.90
CA TRP A 173 6.61 2.26 -1.41
C TRP A 173 7.26 3.52 -1.99
N GLY A 174 8.57 3.52 -2.19
CA GLY A 174 9.28 4.61 -2.86
C GLY A 174 8.84 4.80 -4.32
N THR A 175 8.66 3.70 -5.06
CA THR A 175 8.12 3.75 -6.43
C THR A 175 6.64 4.13 -6.42
N PHE A 176 5.87 3.54 -5.51
CA PHE A 176 4.43 3.78 -5.38
C PHE A 176 4.11 5.25 -5.12
N ALA A 177 4.85 5.92 -4.23
CA ALA A 177 4.65 7.34 -3.90
C ALA A 177 4.65 8.26 -5.13
N SER A 178 5.36 7.88 -6.19
CA SER A 178 5.40 8.63 -7.46
C SER A 178 4.05 8.72 -8.18
N HIS A 179 3.07 7.87 -7.82
CA HIS A 179 1.76 7.83 -8.46
C HIS A 179 0.99 9.15 -8.33
N GLN A 180 1.16 9.86 -7.21
CA GLN A 180 0.49 11.14 -6.99
C GLN A 180 1.00 12.21 -7.96
N VAL A 181 2.28 12.15 -8.33
CA VAL A 181 2.85 13.10 -9.29
C VAL A 181 2.37 12.77 -10.69
N VAL A 182 2.55 11.51 -11.13
CA VAL A 182 2.23 11.09 -12.50
C VAL A 182 0.73 11.23 -12.79
N GLY A 183 -0.13 10.75 -11.89
CA GLY A 183 -1.58 10.78 -12.07
C GLY A 183 -2.14 12.20 -12.17
N ASN A 184 -1.76 13.07 -11.23
CA ASN A 184 -2.30 14.43 -11.18
C ASN A 184 -1.75 15.31 -12.33
N LEU A 185 -0.51 15.09 -12.80
CA LEU A 185 0.01 15.80 -13.98
C LEU A 185 -0.74 15.43 -15.26
N VAL A 186 -1.06 14.14 -15.46
CA VAL A 186 -1.86 13.68 -16.60
C VAL A 186 -3.26 14.29 -16.57
N SER A 187 -3.89 14.35 -15.39
CA SER A 187 -5.18 15.02 -15.20
C SER A 187 -5.10 16.51 -15.55
N LEU A 188 -4.09 17.22 -15.05
CA LEU A 188 -3.94 18.65 -15.29
C LEU A 188 -3.75 18.96 -16.79
N ALA A 189 -2.87 18.21 -17.46
CA ALA A 189 -2.56 18.42 -18.87
C ALA A 189 -3.80 18.23 -19.76
N LEU A 190 -4.59 17.17 -19.52
CA LEU A 190 -5.75 16.83 -20.33
C LEU A 190 -6.99 17.69 -20.03
N LEU A 191 -7.09 18.26 -18.82
CA LEU A 191 -8.17 19.18 -18.46
C LEU A 191 -7.87 20.64 -18.83
N SER A 192 -6.59 21.04 -18.94
CA SER A 192 -6.20 22.43 -19.28
C SER A 192 -6.37 22.77 -20.77
N GLU A 193 -6.51 21.78 -21.64
CA GLU A 193 -6.70 21.95 -23.09
C GLU A 193 -8.16 22.34 -23.45
N GLU A 194 -9.03 22.47 -22.45
CA GLU A 194 -10.47 22.69 -22.60
C GLU A 194 -10.79 24.20 -22.76
N THR A 195 -10.48 24.76 -23.94
CA THR A 195 -10.92 26.12 -24.30
C THR A 195 -12.30 26.12 -24.99
N ASP A 196 -12.85 24.97 -25.39
CA ASP A 196 -14.09 24.89 -26.19
C ASP A 196 -15.12 23.86 -25.67
N GLY A 197 -15.63 24.05 -24.45
CA GLY A 197 -17.00 23.70 -24.01
C GLY A 197 -17.60 22.32 -24.34
N THR A 198 -16.79 21.28 -24.57
CA THR A 198 -17.27 19.96 -25.04
C THR A 198 -16.78 18.87 -24.10
N SER A 199 -17.69 17.99 -23.66
CA SER A 199 -17.53 16.76 -22.83
C SER A 199 -16.42 15.75 -23.25
N SER A 200 -15.60 16.12 -24.23
CA SER A 200 -14.51 15.34 -24.81
C SER A 200 -13.31 15.18 -23.88
N GLY A 201 -12.98 16.19 -23.05
CA GLY A 201 -11.78 16.17 -22.19
C GLY A 201 -11.84 15.12 -21.08
N THR A 202 -12.92 15.12 -20.29
CA THR A 202 -13.16 14.12 -19.24
C THR A 202 -13.24 12.70 -19.80
N THR A 203 -13.90 12.52 -20.95
CA THR A 203 -13.98 11.22 -21.62
C THR A 203 -12.59 10.74 -22.05
N LEU A 204 -11.79 11.61 -22.67
CA LEU A 204 -10.41 11.30 -23.06
C LEU A 204 -9.54 10.96 -21.84
N LEU A 205 -9.67 11.70 -20.74
CA LEU A 205 -8.97 11.45 -19.49
C LEU A 205 -9.23 10.04 -18.96
N PHE A 206 -10.50 9.64 -18.84
CA PHE A 206 -10.84 8.30 -18.37
C PHE A 206 -10.44 7.20 -19.35
N ILE A 207 -10.40 7.46 -20.67
CA ILE A 207 -9.82 6.54 -21.64
C ILE A 207 -8.32 6.34 -21.39
N VAL A 208 -7.57 7.42 -21.19
CA VAL A 208 -6.12 7.37 -20.87
C VAL A 208 -5.87 6.61 -19.57
N PHE A 209 -6.67 6.89 -18.53
CA PHE A 209 -6.62 6.15 -17.26
C PHE A 209 -6.93 4.67 -17.42
N LEU A 210 -7.92 4.32 -18.24
CA LEU A 210 -8.25 2.92 -18.52
C LEU A 210 -7.11 2.20 -19.24
N CYS A 211 -6.47 2.85 -20.22
CA CYS A 211 -5.27 2.33 -20.88
C CYS A 211 -4.11 2.11 -19.90
N CYS A 212 -3.85 3.08 -19.02
CA CYS A 212 -2.81 3.00 -17.99
C CYS A 212 -3.07 1.82 -17.03
N THR A 213 -4.32 1.69 -16.54
CA THR A 213 -4.75 0.61 -15.65
C THR A 213 -4.63 -0.76 -16.33
N THR A 214 -4.99 -0.83 -17.61
CA THR A 214 -4.87 -2.05 -18.42
C THR A 214 -3.41 -2.45 -18.59
N PHE A 215 -2.53 -1.50 -18.93
CA PHE A 215 -1.10 -1.75 -19.05
C PHE A 215 -0.47 -2.20 -17.73
N GLY A 216 -0.82 -1.56 -16.61
CA GLY A 216 -0.40 -1.99 -15.28
C GLY A 216 -0.88 -3.40 -14.93
N THR A 217 -2.12 -3.75 -15.28
CA THR A 217 -2.67 -5.10 -15.08
C THR A 217 -1.94 -6.15 -15.91
N ILE A 218 -1.66 -5.85 -17.19
CA ILE A 218 -0.86 -6.71 -18.08
C ILE A 218 0.53 -6.92 -17.48
N LEU A 219 1.18 -5.88 -16.95
CA LEU A 219 2.48 -5.99 -16.31
C LEU A 219 2.42 -6.94 -15.10
N LEU A 220 1.39 -6.83 -14.26
CA LEU A 220 1.19 -7.70 -13.10
C LEU A 220 0.89 -9.16 -13.48
N CYS A 221 0.38 -9.44 -14.68
CA CYS A 221 0.24 -10.82 -15.18
C CYS A 221 1.58 -11.56 -15.30
N PHE A 222 2.69 -10.82 -15.52
CA PHE A 222 4.04 -11.39 -15.60
C PHE A 222 4.67 -11.71 -14.23
N LEU A 223 4.00 -11.37 -13.12
CA LEU A 223 4.45 -11.81 -11.80
C LEU A 223 4.56 -13.33 -11.74
N ARG A 224 5.59 -13.84 -11.07
CA ARG A 224 5.69 -15.28 -10.86
C ARG A 224 4.57 -15.77 -9.97
N LYS A 225 3.99 -16.92 -10.32
CA LYS A 225 3.11 -17.63 -9.41
C LYS A 225 3.98 -18.14 -8.26
N ARG A 226 3.73 -17.64 -7.06
CA ARG A 226 4.28 -18.22 -5.83
C ARG A 226 3.31 -19.26 -5.36
N ASP A 227 3.70 -20.53 -5.51
CA ASP A 227 2.94 -21.62 -4.92
C ASP A 227 3.05 -21.49 -3.41
N SER A 228 1.92 -21.42 -2.71
CA SER A 228 1.83 -21.44 -1.24
C SER A 228 2.35 -22.76 -0.62
N ARG A 229 3.06 -23.58 -1.39
CA ARG A 229 3.32 -25.00 -1.14
C ARG A 229 4.44 -25.23 -0.13
N GLU A 230 5.37 -24.29 0.07
CA GLU A 230 6.37 -24.39 1.13
C GLU A 230 5.78 -24.17 2.55
N GLU A 231 4.67 -23.42 2.68
CA GLU A 231 3.91 -23.29 3.94
C GLU A 231 2.82 -24.36 4.11
N ARG A 232 2.58 -25.23 3.10
CA ARG A 232 1.61 -26.34 3.17
C ARG A 232 2.17 -27.59 3.87
N ALA A 233 3.35 -27.54 4.47
CA ALA A 233 3.94 -28.65 5.23
C ALA A 233 3.33 -28.81 6.65
N SER A 234 2.03 -28.57 6.79
CA SER A 234 1.23 -28.91 7.98
C SER A 234 -0.04 -29.60 7.49
N PRO A 235 -0.34 -30.83 7.95
CA PRO A 235 -1.42 -31.63 7.40
C PRO A 235 -2.74 -31.20 8.04
N GLU A 236 -3.52 -30.35 7.36
CA GLU A 236 -5.00 -30.30 7.48
C GLU A 236 -5.57 -29.18 6.58
N TYR A 237 -5.97 -29.55 5.36
CA TYR A 237 -6.93 -28.77 4.60
C TYR A 237 -8.26 -29.54 4.58
N PRO A 238 -9.30 -29.11 5.30
CA PRO A 238 -10.62 -29.71 5.17
C PRO A 238 -11.50 -28.88 4.22
N ALA A 239 -12.09 -29.56 3.24
CA ALA A 239 -12.91 -29.07 2.14
C ALA A 239 -14.32 -28.55 2.55
N SER A 240 -14.48 -27.86 3.68
CA SER A 240 -15.79 -27.38 4.14
C SER A 240 -15.85 -25.87 4.38
N PHE A 241 -16.98 -25.25 4.04
CA PHE A 241 -17.24 -23.83 4.31
C PHE A 241 -17.16 -23.51 5.82
N ARG A 242 -17.56 -24.45 6.69
CA ARG A 242 -17.47 -24.30 8.16
C ARG A 242 -16.03 -24.26 8.67
N SER A 243 -15.11 -25.09 8.14
CA SER A 243 -13.70 -25.04 8.53
C SER A 243 -13.02 -23.75 8.05
N SER A 244 -13.41 -23.26 6.87
CA SER A 244 -12.96 -21.94 6.37
C SER A 244 -13.47 -20.80 7.26
N LEU A 245 -14.74 -20.84 7.66
CA LEU A 245 -15.36 -19.84 8.54
C LEU A 245 -14.81 -19.91 9.98
N ALA A 246 -14.52 -21.10 10.49
CA ALA A 246 -13.85 -21.28 11.78
C ALA A 246 -12.38 -20.83 11.73
N SER A 247 -11.70 -20.99 10.59
CA SER A 247 -10.35 -20.45 10.40
C SER A 247 -10.35 -18.92 10.28
N LEU A 248 -11.40 -18.33 9.70
CA LEU A 248 -11.66 -16.88 9.70
C LEU A 248 -11.79 -16.36 11.11
N SER A 249 -12.71 -16.95 11.88
CA SER A 249 -12.97 -16.52 13.24
C SER A 249 -11.69 -16.67 14.07
N LYS A 250 -10.94 -17.78 13.93
CA LYS A 250 -9.64 -17.94 14.61
C LYS A 250 -8.58 -16.92 14.15
N SER A 251 -8.52 -16.60 12.86
CA SER A 251 -7.51 -15.66 12.31
C SER A 251 -7.83 -14.20 12.56
N VAL A 252 -9.09 -13.85 12.85
CA VAL A 252 -9.51 -12.48 13.18
C VAL A 252 -9.64 -12.31 14.70
N ILE A 253 -10.25 -13.26 15.39
CA ILE A 253 -10.55 -13.16 16.82
C ILE A 253 -9.28 -13.38 17.66
N ASN A 254 -8.45 -14.38 17.37
CA ASN A 254 -7.27 -14.62 18.21
C ASN A 254 -6.30 -13.44 18.23
N PRO A 255 -6.01 -12.78 17.10
CA PRO A 255 -5.14 -11.63 17.13
C PRO A 255 -5.76 -10.39 17.79
N LEU A 256 -7.09 -10.27 17.86
CA LEU A 256 -7.74 -9.21 18.64
C LEU A 256 -7.50 -9.33 20.15
N PHE A 257 -7.08 -10.50 20.63
CA PHE A 257 -6.69 -10.70 22.03
C PHE A 257 -5.17 -10.78 22.23
N ASP A 258 -4.39 -10.63 21.16
CA ASP A 258 -2.93 -10.57 21.26
C ASP A 258 -2.50 -9.14 21.64
N VAL A 259 -1.82 -9.00 22.79
CA VAL A 259 -1.32 -7.73 23.30
C VAL A 259 -0.45 -7.00 22.27
N ARG A 260 0.35 -7.72 21.47
CA ARG A 260 1.19 -7.11 20.43
C ARG A 260 0.35 -6.48 19.34
N MET A 261 -0.74 -7.14 18.91
CA MET A 261 -1.66 -6.58 17.92
C MET A 261 -2.47 -5.42 18.48
N LEU A 262 -2.91 -5.52 19.73
CA LEU A 262 -3.61 -4.43 20.42
C LEU A 262 -2.74 -3.16 20.52
N LEU A 263 -1.44 -3.31 20.77
CA LEU A 263 -0.48 -2.19 20.78
C LEU A 263 -0.24 -1.58 19.38
N VAL A 264 -0.55 -2.32 18.31
CA VAL A 264 -0.45 -1.82 16.92
C VAL A 264 -1.71 -1.05 16.51
N ILE A 265 -2.87 -1.29 17.12
CA ILE A 265 -4.13 -0.58 16.78
C ILE A 265 -3.97 0.95 16.90
N PRO A 266 -3.43 1.53 18.00
CA PRO A 266 -3.19 2.97 18.08
C PRO A 266 -2.27 3.50 16.98
N LEU A 267 -1.26 2.72 16.58
CA LEU A 267 -0.35 3.10 15.50
C LEU A 267 -1.07 3.13 14.14
N ILE A 268 -1.94 2.15 13.87
CA ILE A 268 -2.77 2.12 12.65
C ILE A 268 -3.74 3.29 12.64
N ALA A 269 -4.44 3.54 13.76
CA ALA A 269 -5.37 4.66 13.89
C ALA A 269 -4.66 6.00 13.70
N TYR A 270 -3.49 6.16 14.31
CA TYR A 270 -2.64 7.33 14.14
C TYR A 270 -2.21 7.54 12.69
N SER A 271 -1.78 6.47 12.00
CA SER A 271 -1.41 6.55 10.58
C SER A 271 -2.58 7.01 9.71
N GLY A 272 -3.80 6.49 9.97
CA GLY A 272 -5.01 6.94 9.27
C GLY A 272 -5.34 8.41 9.53
N LEU A 273 -5.26 8.86 10.79
CA LEU A 273 -5.47 10.26 11.18
C LEU A 273 -4.41 11.19 10.57
N GLN A 274 -3.15 10.75 10.54
CA GLN A 274 -2.05 11.51 9.94
C GLN A 274 -2.28 11.72 8.44
N GLN A 275 -2.72 10.69 7.72
CA GLN A 275 -3.11 10.83 6.31
C GLN A 275 -4.27 11.82 6.19
N ALA A 276 -5.37 11.61 6.91
CA ALA A 276 -6.54 12.51 6.84
C ALA A 276 -6.17 13.98 7.12
N PHE A 277 -5.31 14.24 8.10
CA PHE A 277 -4.81 15.58 8.41
C PHE A 277 -4.01 16.18 7.25
N VAL A 278 -3.07 15.43 6.65
CA VAL A 278 -2.24 15.91 5.54
C VAL A 278 -3.09 16.28 4.32
N TRP A 279 -4.06 15.43 3.97
CA TRP A 279 -4.86 15.61 2.75
C TRP A 279 -5.99 16.63 2.91
N ALA A 280 -6.59 16.75 4.10
CA ALA A 280 -7.75 17.62 4.32
C ALA A 280 -7.39 18.97 4.98
N GLU A 281 -6.77 18.93 6.16
CA GLU A 281 -6.59 20.13 6.98
C GLU A 281 -5.32 20.89 6.61
N PHE A 282 -4.20 20.19 6.42
CA PHE A 282 -2.92 20.83 6.08
C PHE A 282 -2.98 21.57 4.74
N THR A 283 -3.58 20.97 3.71
CA THR A 283 -3.77 21.61 2.40
C THR A 283 -4.65 22.85 2.49
N LYS A 284 -5.78 22.74 3.17
CA LYS A 284 -6.84 23.75 3.20
C LYS A 284 -6.52 24.91 4.13
N ASP A 285 -6.05 24.62 5.34
CA ASP A 285 -5.96 25.63 6.40
C ASP A 285 -4.54 26.16 6.60
N ILE A 286 -3.51 25.44 6.14
CA ILE A 286 -2.11 25.87 6.27
C ILE A 286 -1.53 26.29 4.92
N VAL A 287 -1.65 25.45 3.90
CA VAL A 287 -0.99 25.70 2.61
C VAL A 287 -1.75 26.73 1.77
N LYS A 288 -3.06 26.55 1.58
CA LYS A 288 -3.87 27.44 0.73
C LYS A 288 -3.85 28.91 1.19
N PRO A 289 -3.95 29.25 2.50
CA PRO A 289 -3.85 30.65 2.94
C PRO A 289 -2.44 31.23 2.79
N ALA A 290 -1.40 30.40 2.90
CA ALA A 290 -0.01 30.88 2.85
C ALA A 290 0.57 31.00 1.43
N LEU A 291 0.17 30.11 0.52
CA LEU A 291 0.78 29.94 -0.80
C LEU A 291 -0.23 29.97 -1.96
N GLY A 292 -1.52 30.19 -1.68
CA GLY A 292 -2.59 30.16 -2.67
C GLY A 292 -2.91 28.75 -3.17
N GLU A 293 -3.84 28.66 -4.14
CA GLU A 293 -4.31 27.37 -4.66
C GLU A 293 -3.21 26.60 -5.42
N SER A 294 -2.34 27.31 -6.15
CA SER A 294 -1.17 26.71 -6.82
C SER A 294 -0.13 26.18 -5.83
N GLY A 295 -0.05 26.75 -4.62
CA GLY A 295 0.83 26.31 -3.55
C GLY A 295 0.47 24.95 -2.95
N VAL A 296 -0.81 24.55 -3.03
CA VAL A 296 -1.29 23.25 -2.54
C VAL A 296 -0.66 22.12 -3.36
N ALA A 297 -0.71 22.22 -4.68
CA ALA A 297 -0.11 21.25 -5.59
C ALA A 297 1.42 21.16 -5.37
N GLY A 298 2.10 22.30 -5.28
CA GLY A 298 3.54 22.36 -5.03
C GLY A 298 3.94 21.70 -3.70
N SER A 299 3.19 21.94 -2.63
CA SER A 299 3.46 21.34 -1.31
C SER A 299 3.26 19.83 -1.31
N MET A 300 2.28 19.32 -2.07
CA MET A 300 2.03 17.88 -2.20
C MET A 300 3.06 17.16 -3.07
N VAL A 301 3.63 17.83 -4.07
CA VAL A 301 4.79 17.30 -4.80
C VAL A 301 5.98 17.14 -3.85
N VAL A 302 6.27 18.15 -3.03
CA VAL A 302 7.33 18.06 -2.02
C VAL A 302 7.05 16.92 -1.03
N TYR A 303 5.83 16.82 -0.52
CA TYR A 303 5.43 15.71 0.36
C TYR A 303 5.71 14.34 -0.27
N GLY A 304 5.29 14.12 -1.53
CA GLY A 304 5.53 12.85 -2.24
C GLY A 304 7.01 12.55 -2.49
N VAL A 305 7.83 13.56 -2.81
CA VAL A 305 9.28 13.41 -2.97
C VAL A 305 9.94 12.98 -1.65
N PHE A 306 9.60 13.64 -0.55
CA PHE A 306 10.12 13.29 0.77
C PHE A 306 9.62 11.91 1.21
N ASP A 307 8.36 11.57 0.96
CA ASP A 307 7.81 10.23 1.25
C ASP A 307 8.57 9.13 0.50
N ALA A 308 8.91 9.35 -0.77
CA ALA A 308 9.71 8.41 -1.55
C ALA A 308 11.13 8.24 -0.98
N ILE A 309 11.82 9.34 -0.67
CA ILE A 309 13.17 9.33 -0.08
C ILE A 309 13.16 8.65 1.30
N CYS A 310 12.20 8.99 2.15
CA CYS A 310 12.02 8.40 3.48
C CYS A 310 11.72 6.91 3.38
N SER A 311 10.86 6.48 2.45
CA SER A 311 10.53 5.07 2.23
C SER A 311 11.76 4.26 1.81
N LEU A 312 12.55 4.76 0.86
CA LEU A 312 13.79 4.12 0.43
C LEU A 312 14.82 4.04 1.56
N THR A 313 14.98 5.13 2.32
CA THR A 313 15.96 5.21 3.42
C THR A 313 15.55 4.31 4.59
N ALA A 314 14.30 4.41 5.05
CA ALA A 314 13.76 3.57 6.11
C ALA A 314 13.82 2.09 5.73
N GLY A 315 13.52 1.76 4.46
CA GLY A 315 13.63 0.40 3.92
C GLY A 315 15.05 -0.20 4.03
N ARG A 316 16.10 0.62 3.89
CA ARG A 316 17.49 0.16 4.07
C ARG A 316 17.90 0.03 5.53
N LEU A 317 17.22 0.72 6.42
CA LEU A 317 17.51 0.78 7.84
C LEU A 317 16.62 -0.17 8.67
N THR A 318 15.84 -1.08 8.09
CA THR A 318 14.85 -1.86 8.87
C THR A 318 15.41 -3.00 9.73
N SER A 319 16.73 -3.27 9.73
CA SER A 319 17.25 -4.48 10.35
C SER A 319 17.61 -4.32 11.82
N GLY A 320 16.99 -5.14 12.67
CA GLY A 320 17.22 -5.20 14.12
C GLY A 320 16.29 -4.30 14.94
N LEU A 321 16.03 -4.69 16.19
CA LEU A 321 15.15 -3.98 17.13
C LEU A 321 15.62 -2.54 17.40
N THR A 322 16.94 -2.34 17.46
CA THR A 322 17.56 -1.03 17.65
C THR A 322 17.19 -0.08 16.51
N SER A 323 17.15 -0.57 15.27
CA SER A 323 16.90 0.27 14.11
C SER A 323 15.44 0.69 13.98
N ILE A 324 14.50 -0.22 14.26
CA ILE A 324 13.07 0.11 14.32
C ILE A 324 12.81 1.18 15.39
N THR A 325 13.43 1.05 16.55
CA THR A 325 13.31 2.03 17.64
C THR A 325 13.82 3.40 17.20
N TRP A 326 15.00 3.47 16.58
CA TRP A 326 15.56 4.73 16.06
C TRP A 326 14.68 5.38 14.98
N ILE A 327 14.15 4.59 14.03
CA ILE A 327 13.28 5.10 12.97
C ILE A 327 11.99 5.67 13.56
N VAL A 328 11.32 4.91 14.44
CA VAL A 328 10.04 5.32 15.02
C VAL A 328 10.21 6.52 15.95
N SER A 329 11.19 6.48 16.87
CA SER A 329 11.46 7.60 17.78
C SER A 329 11.92 8.86 17.04
N GLY A 330 12.79 8.72 16.05
CA GLY A 330 13.24 9.83 15.21
C GLY A 330 12.09 10.46 14.42
N GLY A 331 11.26 9.63 13.78
CA GLY A 331 10.07 10.08 13.06
C GLY A 331 9.06 10.79 13.98
N ALA A 332 8.80 10.23 15.17
CA ALA A 332 7.91 10.83 16.15
C ALA A 332 8.41 12.21 16.63
N LEU A 333 9.72 12.36 16.88
CA LEU A 333 10.32 13.64 17.27
C LEU A 333 10.24 14.69 16.16
N LEU A 334 10.54 14.31 14.92
CA LEU A 334 10.43 15.20 13.76
C LEU A 334 8.98 15.66 13.56
N GLN A 335 8.03 14.73 13.66
CA GLN A 335 6.61 15.04 13.50
C GLN A 335 6.08 15.92 14.63
N ALA A 336 6.45 15.63 15.88
CA ALA A 336 6.11 16.47 17.03
C ALA A 336 6.67 17.89 16.86
N SER A 337 7.92 18.01 16.39
CA SER A 337 8.56 19.29 16.11
C SER A 337 7.82 20.07 15.02
N ALA A 338 7.37 19.39 13.95
CA ALA A 338 6.58 20.01 12.90
C ALA A 338 5.21 20.49 13.41
N PHE A 339 4.53 19.71 14.24
CA PHE A 339 3.25 20.14 14.84
C PHE A 339 3.43 21.31 15.80
N VAL A 340 4.45 21.29 16.65
CA VAL A 340 4.77 22.43 17.53
C VAL A 340 5.06 23.68 16.70
N TRP A 341 5.83 23.55 15.62
CA TRP A 341 6.10 24.66 14.71
C TRP A 341 4.81 25.22 14.07
N MET A 342 3.93 24.36 13.57
CA MET A 342 2.64 24.78 13.00
C MET A 342 1.76 25.48 14.05
N LEU A 343 1.69 24.96 15.27
CA LEU A 343 0.92 25.56 16.37
C LEU A 343 1.46 26.92 16.80
N VAL A 344 2.79 27.07 16.87
CA VAL A 344 3.41 28.36 17.20
C VAL A 344 3.13 29.37 16.10
N LYS A 345 3.28 28.98 14.83
CA LYS A 345 3.02 29.86 13.69
C LYS A 345 1.56 30.31 13.61
N SER A 346 0.60 29.41 13.84
CA SER A 346 -0.83 29.75 13.82
C SER A 346 -1.20 30.71 14.96
N ARG A 347 -0.61 30.55 16.14
CA ARG A 347 -0.77 31.48 17.28
C ARG A 347 -0.23 32.88 17.00
N PHE A 348 0.90 33.01 16.30
CA PHE A 348 1.47 34.32 15.95
C PHE A 348 0.67 35.02 14.85
N SER A 349 0.09 34.27 13.90
CA SER A 349 -0.77 34.84 12.86
C SER A 349 -2.06 35.44 13.43
N LEU A 350 -2.67 34.80 14.45
CA LEU A 350 -3.87 35.27 15.16
C LEU A 350 -3.67 36.55 15.99
N TYR A 351 -2.42 36.96 16.25
CA TYR A 351 -2.08 38.18 17.00
C TYR A 351 -1.65 39.35 16.12
N SER A 352 -1.57 39.14 14.80
CA SER A 352 -1.07 40.13 13.84
C SER A 352 -2.18 40.75 12.96
N ASP A 353 -3.43 40.33 13.16
CA ASP A 353 -4.66 40.92 12.58
C ASP A 353 -5.44 41.70 13.66
#